data_AF-A0A3D5Q2L8-F1
#
_entry.id   AF-A0A3D5Q2L8-F1
#
_cell.length_a   1.000
_cell.length_b   1.000
_cell.length_c   1.000
_cell.angle_alpha   90.00
_cell.angle_beta   90.00
_cell.angle_gamma   90.00
#
_symmetry.space_group_name_H-M   'P 1'
#
loop_
_entity.id
_entity.type
_entity.pdbx_description
1 polymer ?
#
loop_
_entity_poly.entity_id
_entity_poly.type
_entity_poly.pdbx_seq_one_letter_code
_entity_poly.pdbx_strand_id
1 'polypeptide(L)' 'MIEKQQFIIIGLGVFGATIARELTRLGHDVLGIDSDEQRVDRLAEEITHA' A
#
# COMPACT_ATOMS: atom_id res chain seq x y z
N MET A 1 22.38 -0.62 5.47
CA MET A 1 21.21 0.24 5.16
C MET A 1 20.33 -0.53 4.20
N ILE A 2 19.07 -0.82 4.55
CA ILE A 2 18.12 -1.36 3.57
C ILE A 2 17.72 -0.19 2.66
N GLU A 3 17.85 -0.36 1.35
CA GLU A 3 17.54 0.68 0.39
C GLU A 3 16.02 0.87 0.30
N LYS A 4 15.57 2.12 0.44
CA LYS A 4 14.14 2.47 0.40
C LYS A 4 13.66 2.45 -1.04
N GLN A 5 12.87 1.44 -1.40
CA GLN A 5 12.28 1.28 -2.73
C GLN A 5 10.83 1.77 -2.77
N GLN A 6 10.33 2.01 -3.99
CA GLN A 6 8.97 2.44 -4.26
C GLN A 6 8.20 1.33 -4.97
N PHE A 7 6.99 1.04 -4.49
CA PHE A 7 6.12 0.00 -5.04
C PHE A 7 4.75 0.56 -5.42
N ILE A 8 4.18 0.06 -6.51
CA ILE A 8 2.78 0.32 -6.88
C ILE A 8 2.01 -0.99 -6.72
N ILE A 9 0.88 -0.93 -6.03
CA ILE A 9 -0.02 -2.07 -5.85
C ILE A 9 -1.36 -1.76 -6.48
N ILE A 10 -1.71 -2.52 -7.51
CA ILE A 10 -2.98 -2.40 -8.23
C ILE A 10 -3.91 -3.52 -7.74
N GLY A 11 -4.99 -3.13 -7.07
CA GLY A 11 -5.91 -4.00 -6.35
C GLY A 11 -5.61 -4.04 -4.85
N LEU A 12 -6.46 -3.41 -4.05
CA LEU A 12 -6.41 -3.29 -2.59
C LEU A 12 -7.45 -4.20 -1.90
N GLY A 13 -7.71 -5.36 -2.49
CA GLY A 13 -8.42 -6.44 -1.80
C GLY A 13 -7.57 -7.05 -0.67
N VAL A 14 -8.03 -8.18 -0.09
CA VAL A 14 -7.37 -8.82 1.07
C VAL A 14 -5.87 -9.01 0.90
N PHE A 15 -5.45 -9.51 -0.27
CA PHE A 15 -4.04 -9.77 -0.54
C PHE A 15 -3.24 -8.48 -0.76
N GLY A 16 -3.69 -7.60 -1.66
CA GLY A 16 -2.97 -6.37 -1.98
C GLY A 16 -2.81 -5.43 -0.78
N ALA A 17 -3.84 -5.32 0.06
CA ALA A 17 -3.77 -4.56 1.31
C ALA A 17 -2.73 -5.14 2.28
N THR A 18 -2.63 -6.48 2.38
CA THR A 18 -1.64 -7.13 3.24
C THR A 18 -0.22 -6.81 2.77
N ILE A 19 0.04 -6.92 1.46
CA ILE A 19 1.35 -6.61 0.89
C ILE A 19 1.70 -5.13 1.05
N ALA A 20 0.73 -4.23 0.83
CA ALA A 20 0.93 -2.79 0.98
C ALA A 20 1.36 -2.42 2.41
N ARG A 21 0.69 -3.00 3.42
CA ARG A 21 1.02 -2.82 4.84
C ARG A 21 2.41 -3.35 5.16
N GLU A 22 2.74 -4.54 4.68
CA GLU A 22 4.03 -5.17 4.96
C GLU A 22 5.20 -4.39 4.34
N LEU A 23 5.07 -3.96 3.08
CA LEU A 23 6.10 -3.14 2.42
C LEU A 23 6.26 -1.78 3.12
N THR A 24 5.16 -1.15 3.51
CA THR A 24 5.18 0.09 4.31
C THR A 24 5.88 -0.13 5.64
N ARG A 25 5.58 -1.23 6.35
CA ARG A 25 6.20 -1.61 7.63
C ARG A 25 7.70 -1.88 7.51
N LEU A 26 8.14 -2.44 6.37
CA LEU A 26 9.55 -2.63 6.05
C LEU A 26 10.27 -1.32 5.68
N GLY A 27 9.55 -0.19 5.68
CA GLY A 27 10.09 1.14 5.45
C GLY A 27 10.14 1.54 3.98
N HIS A 28 9.45 0.81 3.09
CA HIS A 28 9.32 1.17 1.68
C HIS A 28 8.16 2.15 1.46
N ASP A 29 8.21 2.89 0.35
CA ASP A 29 7.10 3.72 -0.08
C ASP A 29 6.17 2.92 -0.98
N VAL A 30 4.87 2.97 -0.69
CA VAL A 30 3.84 2.22 -1.42
C VAL A 30 2.79 3.19 -1.92
N LEU A 31 2.41 3.05 -3.19
CA LEU A 31 1.26 3.67 -3.81
C LEU A 31 0.20 2.60 -4.07
N GLY A 32 -0.95 2.71 -3.39
CA GLY A 32 -2.09 1.84 -3.62
C GLY A 32 -3.00 2.36 -4.74
N ILE A 33 -3.59 1.47 -5.55
CA ILE A 33 -4.61 1.81 -6.54
C ILE A 33 -5.70 0.74 -6.49
N ASP A 34 -6.96 1.11 -6.32
CA ASP A 34 -8.12 0.23 -6.52
C ASP A 34 -9.23 0.99 -7.24
N SER A 35 -10.13 0.25 -7.88
CA SER A 35 -11.36 0.79 -8.46
C SER A 35 -12.44 1.09 -7.42
N ASP A 36 -12.38 0.42 -6.27
CA ASP A 36 -13.28 0.59 -5.14
C ASP A 36 -12.71 1.64 -4.18
N GLU A 37 -13.26 2.86 -4.24
CA GLU A 37 -12.85 4.01 -3.43
C GLU A 37 -12.84 3.70 -1.93
N GLN A 38 -13.78 2.87 -1.44
CA GLN A 38 -13.80 2.50 -0.01
C GLN A 38 -12.55 1.73 0.41
N ARG A 39 -11.92 0.97 -0.50
CA ARG A 39 -10.69 0.24 -0.20
C ARG A 39 -9.49 1.15 -0.20
N VAL A 40 -9.48 2.15 -1.10
CA VAL A 40 -8.46 3.20 -1.12
C VAL A 40 -8.50 3.97 0.19
N ASP A 41 -9.67 4.48 0.59
CA ASP A 41 -9.84 5.26 1.82
C ASP A 41 -9.43 4.48 3.08
N ARG A 42 -9.85 3.21 3.19
CA ARG A 42 -9.48 2.36 4.33
C ARG A 42 -7.97 2.14 4.43
N LEU A 43 -7.28 2.06 3.30
CA LEU A 43 -5.84 1.81 3.29
C LEU A 43 -5.03 3.10 3.39
N ALA A 44 -5.59 4.25 2.98
CA ALA A 44 -4.97 5.57 3.08
C ALA A 44 -4.56 5.96 4.50
N GLU A 45 -5.31 5.51 5.50
CA GLU A 45 -4.98 5.73 6.91
C GLU A 45 -3.80 4.87 7.39
N GLU A 46 -3.39 3.86 6.61
CA GLU A 46 -2.42 2.83 7.00
C GLU A 46 -1.14 2.80 6.15
N ILE A 47 -1.16 3.36 4.94
CA ILE A 47 -0.01 3.40 4.02
C ILE A 47 0.40 4.83 3.69
N THR A 48 1.65 5.01 3.28
CA THR A 48 2.25 6.34 3.10
C THR A 48 1.49 7.21 2.08
N HIS A 49 0.98 6.60 1.00
CA HIS A 49 0.15 7.26 -0.01
C HIS A 49 -0.84 6.24 -0.61
N ALA A 50 -2.12 6.57 -0.66
CA ALA A 50 -3.18 5.75 -1.27
C ALA A 50 -3.94 6.56 -2.33
#